data_AF-A0A2X1LCG0-F1
#
_entry.id   AF-A0A2X1LCG0-F1
#
_cell.length_a   1.000
_cell.length_b   1.000
_cell.length_c   1.000
_cell.angle_alpha   90.00
_cell.angle_beta   90.00
_cell.angle_gamma   90.00
#
_symmetry.space_group_name_H-M   'P 1'
#
loop_
_entity.id
_entity.type
_entity.pdbx_description
1 polymer ?
#
loop_
_entity_poly.entity_id
_entity_poly.type
_entity_poly.pdbx_seq_one_letter_code
_entity_poly.pdbx_strand_id
1 'polypeptide(L)' 'MTSIEIAELVGKRHDNVKRTIEVLTKGGVIQFPQIEEIENKQSVGPRRFSQGLHI' A
#
# COMPACT_ATOMS: atom_id res chain seq x y z
N MET A 1 3.02 5.58 -7.72
CA MET A 1 2.57 6.57 -6.73
C MET A 1 3.65 6.72 -5.67
N THR A 2 4.24 7.89 -5.59
CA THR A 2 5.29 8.26 -4.62
C THR A 2 4.67 8.86 -3.36
N SER A 3 5.43 8.90 -2.27
CA SER A 3 4.99 9.57 -1.04
C SER A 3 4.92 11.10 -1.18
N ILE A 4 5.48 11.70 -2.24
CA ILE A 4 5.33 13.13 -2.56
C ILE A 4 3.95 13.36 -3.18
N GLU A 5 3.58 12.59 -4.19
CA GLU A 5 2.27 12.67 -4.85
C GLU A 5 1.12 12.43 -3.84
N ILE A 6 1.29 11.46 -2.92
CA ILE A 6 0.31 11.22 -1.85
C ILE A 6 0.23 12.43 -0.91
N ALA A 7 1.36 13.02 -0.54
CA ALA A 7 1.42 14.18 0.34
C ALA A 7 0.72 15.41 -0.24
N GLU A 8 0.90 15.65 -1.54
CA GLU A 8 0.18 16.68 -2.29
C GLU A 8 -1.32 16.40 -2.31
N LEU A 9 -1.72 15.16 -2.60
CA LEU A 9 -3.13 14.75 -2.65
C LEU A 9 -3.85 14.91 -1.30
N VAL A 10 -3.19 14.55 -0.19
CA VAL A 10 -3.81 14.57 1.14
C VAL A 10 -3.52 15.84 1.95
N GLY A 11 -2.76 16.79 1.39
CA GLY A 11 -2.36 18.03 2.06
C GLY A 11 -1.56 17.78 3.34
N LYS A 12 -0.68 16.78 3.34
CA LYS A 12 0.17 16.42 4.50
C LYS A 12 1.64 16.59 4.18
N ARG A 13 2.48 16.69 5.21
CA ARG A 13 3.93 16.65 5.04
C ARG A 13 4.37 15.27 4.54
N HIS A 14 5.31 15.26 3.61
CA HIS A 14 5.86 14.06 2.98
C HIS A 14 6.44 13.03 3.97
N ASP A 15 7.11 13.49 5.03
CA ASP A 15 7.69 12.63 6.07
C ASP A 15 6.62 11.87 6.86
N ASN A 16 5.49 12.51 7.15
CA ASN A 16 4.35 11.86 7.79
C ASN A 16 3.77 10.77 6.90
N VAL A 17 3.60 11.07 5.61
CA VAL A 17 3.10 10.10 4.63
C VAL A 17 4.04 8.88 4.52
N LYS A 18 5.35 9.11 4.43
CA LYS A 18 6.34 8.02 4.37
C LYS A 18 6.27 7.13 5.60
N ARG A 19 6.20 7.72 6.81
CA ARG A 19 6.07 6.96 8.06
C ARG A 19 4.78 6.15 8.10
N THR A 20 3.66 6.71 7.65
CA THR A 20 2.40 5.97 7.56
C THR A 20 2.49 4.78 6.61
N ILE A 21 3.11 4.95 5.44
CA ILE A 21 3.33 3.86 4.48
C ILE A 21 4.16 2.74 5.14
N GLU A 22 5.27 3.07 5.80
CA GLU A 22 6.11 2.08 6.50
C GLU A 22 5.33 1.31 7.58
N VAL A 23 4.49 2.00 8.36
CA VAL A 23 3.66 1.38 9.40
C VAL A 23 2.61 0.44 8.78
N LEU A 24 1.91 0.89 7.74
CA LEU A 24 0.88 0.10 7.07
C LEU A 24 1.48 -1.13 6.36
N THR A 25 2.65 -0.99 5.75
CA THR A 25 3.39 -2.11 5.14
C THR A 25 3.84 -3.11 6.19
N LYS A 26 4.44 -2.66 7.31
CA LYS A 26 4.83 -3.55 8.42
C LYS A 26 3.64 -4.28 9.04
N GLY A 27 2.48 -3.63 9.10
CA GLY A 27 1.23 -4.23 9.55
C GLY A 27 0.54 -5.14 8.51
N GLY A 28 1.10 -5.29 7.31
CA GLY A 28 0.48 -6.04 6.21
C GLY A 28 -0.85 -5.45 5.75
N VAL A 29 -1.12 -4.18 6.05
CA VAL A 29 -2.37 -3.49 5.67
C VAL A 29 -2.35 -3.18 4.18
N ILE A 30 -1.19 -2.75 3.68
CA ILE A 30 -0.92 -2.51 2.26
C ILE A 30 0.30 -3.33 1.83
N GLN A 31 0.36 -3.72 0.56
CA GLN A 31 1.60 -4.20 -0.06
C GLN A 31 2.36 -3.02 -0.67
N PHE A 32 3.65 -3.21 -0.99
CA PHE A 32 4.47 -2.20 -1.67
C PHE A 32 3.83 -1.77 -3.01
N PRO A 33 4.15 -0.56 -3.52
CA PRO A 33 3.50 0.00 -4.70
C PRO A 33 3.61 -0.91 -5.93
N GLN A 34 2.58 -0.91 -6.78
CA GLN A 34 2.43 -1.74 -8.00
C GLN A 34 3.56 -1.65 -9.04
N ILE A 35 4.56 -0.78 -8.82
CA ILE A 35 5.68 -0.52 -9.74
C ILE A 35 6.93 -1.33 -9.35
N GLU A 36 6.97 -1.89 -8.13
CA GLU A 36 7.95 -2.92 -7.78
C GLU A 36 7.33 -4.30 -8.02
N GLU A 37 7.97 -5.13 -8.84
CA GLU A 37 7.68 -6.56 -8.88
C GLU A 37 8.10 -7.18 -7.55
N ILE A 38 7.10 -7.48 -6.74
CA ILE A 38 7.23 -8.28 -5.54
C ILE A 38 6.28 -9.45 -5.68
N GLU A 39 6.77 -10.64 -5.35
CA GLU A 39 5.98 -11.86 -5.35
C GLU A 39 4.69 -11.62 -4.54
N ASN A 40 3.55 -11.66 -5.23
CA ASN A 40 2.24 -11.39 -4.63
C ASN A 40 1.87 -12.55 -3.68
N LYS A 41 2.29 -12.41 -2.42
CA LYS A 41 1.97 -13.33 -1.32
C LYS A 41 0.60 -13.04 -0.70
N GLN A 42 -0.28 -12.28 -1.34
CA GLN A 42 -1.63 -12.06 -0.84
C GLN A 42 -2.44 -13.36 -0.75
N SER A 43 -2.05 -14.38 -1.53
CA SER A 43 -2.54 -15.75 -1.44
C SER A 43 -2.22 -16.44 -0.11
N VAL A 44 -1.34 -15.93 0.76
CA VAL A 44 -1.02 -16.52 2.07
C VAL A 44 -1.35 -15.60 3.27
N GLY A 45 -1.88 -14.40 3.01
CA GLY A 45 -2.28 -13.45 4.05
C GLY A 45 -3.68 -13.72 4.63
N PRO A 46 -4.02 -13.20 5.82
CA PRO A 46 -5.33 -13.43 6.47
C PRO A 46 -6.54 -12.92 5.68
N ARG A 47 -6.34 -12.01 4.71
CA ARG A 47 -7.38 -11.45 3.83
C ARG A 47 -7.30 -12.06 2.43
N ARG A 48 -7.58 -13.37 2.30
CA ARG A 48 -7.57 -14.11 1.01
C ARG A 48 -8.76 -13.78 0.09
N PHE A 49 -9.73 -13.00 0.56
CA PHE A 49 -10.97 -12.68 -0.16
C PHE A 49 -11.00 -11.22 -0.59
N SER A 50 -10.24 -10.93 -1.64
CA SER A 50 -10.58 -9.84 -2.55
C SER A 50 -10.33 -10.33 -3.96
N GLN A 51 -10.94 -11.47 -4.31
CA GLN A 51 -11.22 -11.75 -5.72
C GLN A 51 -12.13 -10.62 -6.19
N GLY A 52 -11.66 -9.89 -7.18
CA GLY A 52 -12.46 -8.88 -7.86
C GLY A 52 -13.79 -9.47 -8.27
N LEU A 53 -14.85 -8.84 -7.79
CA LEU A 53 -16.17 -8.93 -8.39
C LEU A 53 -16.00 -8.44 -9.84
N HIS A 54 -15.92 -9.37 -10.79
CA HIS A 54 -16.13 -9.06 -12.20
C HIS A 54 -17.61 -8.69 -12.35
N ILE A 55 -17.86 -7.40 -12.53
CA ILE A 55 -19.03 -6.89 -13.26
C ILE A 55 -18.54 -6.33 -14.59
#